data_AF-A0A9W8CM32-F1
#
_entry.id   AF-A0A9W8CM32-F1
#
_cell.length_a   1.000
_cell.length_b   1.000
_cell.length_c   1.000
_cell.angle_alpha   90.00
_cell.angle_beta   90.00
_cell.angle_gamma   90.00
#
_symmetry.space_group_name_H-M   'P 1'
#
loop_
_entity.id
_entity.type
_entity.pdbx_description
1 polymer ?
#
loop_
_entity_poly.entity_id
_entity_poly.type
_entity_poly.pdbx_seq_one_letter_code
_entity_poly.pdbx_strand_id
1 'polypeptide(L)'
;MDANTVEAASGNSSAAQPPPAGHSKPEASTAAAAAAGSSKKGARVTRVTKKKGELLTEEEKKANHIASEQKRRQNIRTGYDQLIQIVPTLTPSQRSEALILQKTVEYIKYLLMEREILEGQVKDAGR
;
A
#
# COMPACT_ATOMS: atom_id res chain seq x y z
N MET A 1 52.60 36.72 35.60
CA MET A 1 51.15 36.79 35.40
C MET A 1 50.79 35.98 34.17
N ASP A 2 51.17 34.70 34.07
CA ASP A 2 50.94 33.52 34.92
C ASP A 2 49.94 32.58 34.22
N ALA A 3 50.38 31.32 34.05
CA ALA A 3 49.65 30.05 33.89
C ALA A 3 48.32 30.03 33.09
N ASN A 4 48.20 29.33 31.97
CA ASN A 4 48.07 27.87 31.83
C ASN A 4 47.02 27.22 32.76
N THR A 5 45.92 26.73 32.17
CA THR A 5 45.07 25.59 32.59
C THR A 5 44.30 25.18 31.33
N VAL A 6 44.80 24.25 30.51
CA VAL A 6 44.48 22.80 30.50
C VAL A 6 43.18 22.40 31.21
N GLU A 7 42.17 22.02 30.43
CA GLU A 7 41.44 20.79 30.74
C GLU A 7 41.24 19.95 29.47
N ALA A 8 41.71 18.73 29.58
CA ALA A 8 41.72 17.70 28.57
C ALA A 8 40.62 16.67 28.87
N ALA A 9 40.35 15.84 27.86
CA ALA A 9 39.91 14.46 27.97
C ALA A 9 38.44 14.17 28.32
N SER A 10 37.67 13.81 27.30
CA SER A 10 37.17 12.44 27.09
C SER A 10 36.21 12.48 25.89
N GLY A 11 36.47 11.83 24.75
CA GLY A 11 36.84 10.43 24.67
C GLY A 11 35.61 9.57 24.94
N ASN A 12 34.67 9.50 23.98
CA ASN A 12 33.71 8.40 23.97
C ASN A 12 33.53 7.86 22.55
N SER A 13 34.55 7.12 22.12
CA SER A 13 34.43 6.11 21.08
C SER A 13 33.65 4.94 21.69
N SER A 14 32.40 4.72 21.27
CA SER A 14 31.72 3.45 21.52
C SER A 14 31.31 2.85 20.18
N ALA A 15 32.26 2.07 19.64
CA ALA A 15 32.01 1.13 18.58
C ALA A 15 31.57 -0.21 19.19
N ALA A 16 30.62 -0.85 18.50
CA ALA A 16 30.24 -2.26 18.57
C ALA A 16 29.43 -2.72 19.80
N GLN A 17 28.17 -3.13 19.55
CA GLN A 17 27.88 -4.55 19.26
C GLN A 17 26.44 -4.73 18.72
N PRO A 18 26.23 -5.55 17.67
CA PRO A 18 24.90 -6.06 17.30
C PRO A 18 24.47 -7.19 18.25
N PRO A 19 23.17 -7.36 18.54
CA PRO A 19 22.70 -8.46 19.39
C PRO A 19 22.86 -9.83 18.69
N PRO A 20 23.25 -10.89 19.44
CA PRO A 20 23.43 -12.23 18.90
C PRO A 20 22.11 -12.98 18.69
N ALA A 21 22.19 -13.98 17.81
CA ALA A 21 21.12 -14.82 17.31
C ALA A 21 20.30 -15.56 18.39
N GLY A 22 18.99 -15.67 18.16
CA GLY A 22 18.06 -16.52 18.89
C GLY A 22 16.99 -17.07 17.95
N HIS A 23 17.02 -18.38 17.73
CA HIS A 23 16.16 -19.15 16.84
C HIS A 23 14.67 -19.07 17.20
N SER A 24 13.80 -18.96 16.19
CA SER A 24 12.47 -19.62 16.13
C SER A 24 11.81 -19.46 14.75
N LYS A 25 12.04 -20.45 13.87
CA LYS A 25 11.07 -21.11 12.97
C LYS A 25 9.96 -20.24 12.31
N PRO A 26 9.88 -20.11 10.97
CA PRO A 26 8.60 -19.91 10.30
C PRO A 26 8.02 -21.28 9.95
N GLU A 27 6.91 -21.65 10.59
CA GLU A 27 6.07 -22.76 10.13
C GLU A 27 5.47 -22.43 8.78
N ALA A 28 5.73 -23.32 7.82
CA ALA A 28 5.10 -23.33 6.52
C ALA A 28 3.63 -23.74 6.68
N SER A 29 2.70 -22.81 6.51
CA SER A 29 1.30 -23.15 6.27
C SER A 29 1.16 -23.56 4.79
N THR A 30 1.10 -24.87 4.57
CA THR A 30 0.62 -25.47 3.33
C THR A 30 -0.89 -25.29 3.25
N ALA A 31 -1.37 -24.50 2.28
CA ALA A 31 -2.75 -24.57 1.81
C ALA A 31 -2.75 -24.59 0.27
N ALA A 32 -2.79 -25.81 -0.27
CA ALA A 32 -3.26 -26.15 -1.61
C ALA A 32 -4.71 -26.65 -1.43
N ALA A 33 -5.69 -26.50 -2.32
CA ALA A 33 -5.71 -26.14 -3.73
C ALA A 33 -7.16 -25.76 -4.19
N ALA A 34 -7.22 -25.10 -5.36
CA ALA A 34 -8.19 -25.28 -6.48
C ALA A 34 -9.65 -24.79 -6.32
N ALA A 35 -10.37 -24.28 -7.35
CA ALA A 35 -10.12 -23.86 -8.74
C ALA A 35 -11.39 -23.11 -9.23
N ALA A 36 -11.31 -22.08 -10.08
CA ALA A 36 -11.72 -22.05 -11.51
C ALA A 36 -12.42 -20.68 -11.73
N GLY A 37 -12.40 -19.94 -12.84
CA GLY A 37 -11.87 -20.03 -14.20
C GLY A 37 -12.61 -18.96 -15.03
N SER A 38 -11.97 -18.30 -15.99
CA SER A 38 -12.55 -17.90 -17.30
C SER A 38 -11.66 -16.89 -18.04
N SER A 39 -11.48 -17.17 -19.32
CA SER A 39 -10.52 -16.59 -20.26
C SER A 39 -11.17 -15.47 -21.09
N LYS A 40 -10.46 -14.36 -21.36
CA LYS A 40 -10.64 -13.60 -22.62
C LYS A 40 -9.32 -13.01 -23.15
N LYS A 41 -9.23 -13.04 -24.48
CA LYS A 41 -8.08 -12.85 -25.38
C LYS A 41 -7.61 -11.39 -25.51
N GLY A 42 -6.33 -11.23 -25.86
CA GLY A 42 -5.91 -10.24 -26.87
C GLY A 42 -4.78 -9.29 -26.47
N ALA A 43 -3.55 -9.59 -26.90
CA ALA A 43 -2.56 -8.66 -27.49
C ALA A 43 -1.22 -9.40 -27.62
N ARG A 44 -0.85 -9.74 -28.86
CA ARG A 44 0.40 -10.42 -29.20
C ARG A 44 1.56 -9.44 -29.04
N VAL A 45 2.14 -9.38 -27.85
CA VAL A 45 3.51 -8.88 -27.65
C VAL A 45 4.43 -10.08 -27.85
N THR A 46 5.46 -9.93 -28.69
CA THR A 46 6.50 -10.92 -28.94
C THR A 46 7.18 -11.31 -27.63
N ARG A 47 6.64 -12.35 -26.99
CA ARG A 47 7.16 -12.95 -25.77
C ARG A 47 8.45 -13.66 -26.14
N VAL A 48 9.59 -13.12 -25.73
CA VAL A 48 10.85 -13.86 -25.67
C VAL A 48 10.59 -15.09 -24.82
N THR A 49 10.55 -16.26 -25.46
CA THR A 49 10.25 -17.54 -24.83
C THR A 49 11.46 -17.97 -24.02
N LYS A 50 11.56 -17.51 -22.76
CA LYS A 50 12.49 -18.09 -21.79
C LYS A 50 12.10 -19.53 -21.52
N LYS A 51 13.07 -20.44 -21.61
CA LYS A 51 12.88 -21.87 -21.36
C LYS A 51 12.41 -22.08 -19.91
N LYS A 52 11.40 -22.92 -19.75
CA LYS A 52 10.81 -23.29 -18.46
C LYS A 52 11.87 -24.00 -17.61
N GLY A 53 12.50 -23.29 -16.66
CA GLY A 53 13.46 -23.87 -15.73
C GLY A 53 14.61 -22.96 -15.29
N GLU A 54 14.88 -21.85 -15.97
CA GLU A 54 15.88 -20.89 -15.47
C GLU A 54 15.31 -20.10 -14.29
N LEU A 55 15.95 -20.27 -13.13
CA LEU A 55 15.77 -19.40 -11.98
C LEU A 55 16.01 -17.96 -12.45
N LEU A 56 15.08 -17.06 -12.14
CA LEU A 56 15.24 -15.62 -12.42
C LEU A 56 16.60 -15.18 -11.88
N THR A 57 17.41 -14.53 -12.71
CA THR A 57 18.68 -13.96 -12.24
C THR A 57 18.41 -12.94 -11.13
N GLU A 58 19.38 -12.67 -10.26
CA GLU A 58 19.22 -11.67 -9.20
C GLU A 58 18.83 -10.29 -9.76
N GLU A 59 19.35 -9.95 -10.94
CA GLU A 59 19.00 -8.75 -11.71
C GLU A 59 17.53 -8.78 -12.17
N GLU A 60 17.05 -9.92 -12.66
CA GLU A 60 15.67 -10.10 -13.10
C GLU A 60 14.68 -10.08 -11.94
N LYS A 61 15.02 -10.69 -10.80
CA LYS A 61 14.21 -10.60 -9.58
C LYS A 61 14.09 -9.16 -9.11
N LYS A 62 15.21 -8.41 -9.08
CA LYS A 62 15.23 -7.00 -8.71
C LYS A 62 14.38 -6.15 -9.66
N ALA A 63 14.51 -6.36 -10.97
CA ALA A 63 13.71 -5.67 -11.97
C ALA A 63 12.21 -5.98 -11.82
N ASN A 64 11.85 -7.25 -11.62
CA ASN A 64 10.47 -7.66 -11.44
C ASN A 64 9.86 -7.11 -10.14
N HIS A 65 10.63 -7.08 -9.05
CA HIS A 65 10.20 -6.50 -7.79
C HIS A 65 9.87 -5.01 -7.95
N ILE A 66 10.77 -4.23 -8.58
CA ILE A 66 10.54 -2.80 -8.86
C ILE A 66 9.29 -2.61 -9.71
N ALA A 67 9.15 -3.38 -10.79
CA ALA A 67 8.00 -3.28 -11.69
C ALA A 67 6.68 -3.63 -10.99
N SER A 68 6.68 -4.70 -10.18
CA SER A 68 5.50 -5.13 -9.42
C SER A 68 5.08 -4.09 -8.38
N GLU A 69 6.04 -3.48 -7.68
CA GLU A 69 5.76 -2.43 -6.70
C GLU A 69 5.30 -1.12 -7.35
N GLN A 70 5.88 -0.73 -8.49
CA GLN A 70 5.39 0.40 -9.28
C GLN A 70 3.93 0.20 -9.72
N LYS A 71 3.60 -0.98 -10.24
CA LYS A 71 2.23 -1.33 -10.62
C LYS A 71 1.30 -1.28 -9.40
N ARG A 72 1.71 -1.84 -8.27
CA ARG A 72 0.94 -1.79 -7.02
C ARG A 72 0.66 -0.35 -6.60
N ARG A 73 1.67 0.52 -6.61
CA ARG A 73 1.53 1.96 -6.27
C ARG A 73 0.62 2.69 -7.24
N GLN A 74 0.71 2.40 -8.53
CA GLN A 74 -0.15 3.01 -9.53
C GLN A 74 -1.62 2.62 -9.32
N ASN A 75 -1.90 1.35 -9.02
CA ASN A 75 -3.25 0.88 -8.73
C ASN A 75 -3.84 1.59 -7.50
N ILE A 76 -3.05 1.76 -6.44
CA ILE A 76 -3.48 2.50 -5.23
C ILE A 76 -3.84 3.94 -5.59
N ARG A 77 -3.00 4.60 -6.39
CA ARG A 77 -3.24 5.98 -6.84
C ARG A 77 -4.54 6.10 -7.65
N THR A 78 -4.76 5.19 -8.60
CA THR A 78 -6.01 5.15 -9.38
C THR A 78 -7.23 4.96 -8.48
N GLY A 79 -7.13 4.16 -7.41
CA GLY A 79 -8.20 4.05 -6.42
C GLY A 79 -8.54 5.37 -5.72
N TYR A 80 -7.52 6.14 -5.32
CA TYR A 80 -7.72 7.47 -4.76
C TYR A 80 -8.33 8.46 -5.77
N ASP A 81 -7.89 8.41 -7.03
CA ASP A 81 -8.46 9.25 -8.09
C ASP A 81 -9.96 8.97 -8.28
N GLN A 82 -10.39 7.70 -8.17
CA GLN A 82 -11.81 7.33 -8.20
C GLN A 82 -12.59 7.86 -6.99
N LEU A 83 -12.01 7.81 -5.79
CA LEU A 83 -12.65 8.39 -4.60
C LEU A 83 -12.87 9.90 -4.75
N ILE A 84 -11.89 10.62 -5.31
CA ILE A 84 -12.00 12.06 -5.57
C ILE A 84 -13.16 12.36 -6.53
N GLN A 85 -13.43 11.50 -7.52
CA GLN A 85 -14.51 11.70 -8.48
C GLN A 85 -15.91 11.44 -7.88
N ILE A 86 -16.02 10.50 -6.94
CA ILE A 86 -17.32 10.06 -6.40
C ILE A 86 -17.76 10.94 -5.23
N VAL A 87 -16.82 11.42 -4.42
CA VAL A 87 -17.12 12.18 -3.20
C VAL A 87 -17.26 13.67 -3.53
N PRO A 88 -18.46 14.27 -3.44
CA PRO A 88 -18.70 15.65 -3.90
C PRO A 88 -17.93 16.72 -3.11
N THR A 89 -17.50 16.40 -1.90
CA THR A 89 -16.77 17.31 -1.01
C THR A 89 -15.26 17.35 -1.30
N LEU A 90 -14.77 16.51 -2.21
CA LEU A 90 -13.38 16.49 -2.65
C LEU A 90 -13.19 17.32 -3.92
N THR A 91 -12.06 18.03 -3.98
CA THR A 91 -11.65 18.76 -5.18
C THR A 91 -10.71 17.91 -6.03
N PRO A 92 -10.71 18.03 -7.37
CA PRO A 92 -9.76 17.33 -8.25
C PRO A 92 -8.29 17.62 -7.95
N SER A 93 -8.01 18.73 -7.24
CA SER A 93 -6.67 19.10 -6.76
C SER A 93 -6.27 18.44 -5.45
N GLN A 94 -7.15 17.71 -4.77
CA GLN A 94 -6.86 17.17 -3.44
C GLN A 94 -5.86 16.01 -3.53
N ARG A 95 -4.70 16.15 -2.87
CA ARG A 95 -3.61 15.16 -2.88
C ARG A 95 -3.38 14.45 -1.56
N SER A 96 -3.91 14.97 -0.46
CA SER A 96 -3.73 14.35 0.86
C SER A 96 -4.58 13.08 0.99
N GLU A 97 -3.92 11.92 1.03
CA GLU A 97 -4.56 10.60 1.21
C GLU A 97 -5.42 10.55 2.47
N ALA A 98 -4.92 11.06 3.60
CA ALA A 98 -5.64 11.09 4.86
C ALA A 98 -6.94 11.90 4.76
N LEU A 99 -6.90 13.06 4.09
CA LEU A 99 -8.09 13.90 3.94
C LEU A 99 -9.10 13.27 2.98
N ILE A 100 -8.64 12.62 1.90
CA ILE A 100 -9.51 11.89 0.98
C ILE A 100 -10.28 10.80 1.74
N LEU A 101 -9.59 9.99 2.53
CA LEU A 101 -10.21 8.93 3.33
C LEU A 101 -11.21 9.52 4.35
N GLN A 102 -10.83 10.58 5.05
CA GLN A 102 -11.72 11.24 6.02
C GLN A 102 -13.02 11.73 5.36
N LYS A 103 -12.91 12.46 4.25
CA LYS A 103 -14.08 12.99 3.52
C LYS A 103 -14.94 11.88 2.93
N THR A 104 -14.32 10.77 2.51
CA THR A 104 -15.04 9.59 2.04
C THR A 104 -15.88 8.98 3.17
N VAL A 105 -15.32 8.85 4.38
CA VAL A 105 -16.07 8.34 5.55
C VAL A 105 -17.23 9.27 5.92
N GLU A 106 -17.00 10.58 5.91
CA GLU A 106 -18.05 11.59 6.15
C GLU A 106 -19.19 11.44 5.12
N TYR A 107 -18.86 11.26 3.84
CA TYR A 107 -19.85 11.10 2.79
C TYR A 107 -20.65 9.79 2.88
N ILE A 108 -20.01 8.68 3.26
CA ILE A 108 -20.74 7.42 3.51
C ILE A 108 -21.76 7.60 4.63
N LYS A 109 -21.40 8.27 5.73
CA LYS A 109 -22.33 8.56 6.83
C LYS A 109 -23.51 9.41 6.37
N TYR A 110 -23.24 10.43 5.56
CA TYR A 110 -24.27 11.28 4.96
C TYR A 110 -25.26 10.47 4.11
N LEU A 111 -24.77 9.60 3.21
CA LEU A 111 -25.63 8.77 2.36
C LEU A 111 -26.51 7.80 3.17
N LEU A 112 -25.99 7.27 4.29
CA LEU A 112 -26.78 6.40 5.17
C LEU A 112 -27.93 7.17 5.85
N MET A 113 -27.65 8.38 6.34
CA MET A 113 -28.66 9.26 6.92
C MET A 113 -29.70 9.67 5.88
N GLU A 114 -29.27 10.07 4.68
CA GLU A 114 -30.16 10.46 3.59
C GLU A 114 -31.08 9.31 3.18
N ARG A 115 -30.55 8.08 3.11
CA ARG A 115 -31.34 6.88 2.86
C ARG A 115 -32.43 6.69 3.94
N GLU A 116 -32.09 6.82 5.22
CA GLU A 116 -33.05 6.65 6.32
C GLU A 116 -34.19 7.68 6.24
N ILE A 117 -33.86 8.93 5.93
CA ILE A 117 -34.85 10.01 5.74
C ILE A 117 -35.79 9.68 4.59
N LEU A 118 -35.24 9.31 3.43
CA LEU A 118 -36.03 8.98 2.24
C LEU A 118 -36.92 7.75 2.47
N GLU A 119 -36.42 6.72 3.15
CA GLU A 119 -37.21 5.55 3.53
C GLU A 119 -38.36 5.92 4.49
N GLY A 120 -38.15 6.86 5.41
CA GLY A 120 -39.21 7.43 6.24
C GLY A 120 -40.29 8.11 5.42
N GLN A 121 -39.89 9.01 4.51
CA GLN A 121 -40.82 9.73 3.63
C GLN A 121 -41.65 8.81 2.75
N VAL A 122 -41.04 7.75 2.19
CA VAL A 122 -41.75 6.76 1.38
C VAL A 122 -42.79 5.99 2.21
N LYS A 123 -42.46 5.64 3.46
CA LYS A 123 -43.41 4.97 4.36
C LYS A 123 -44.58 5.86 4.73
N ASP A 124 -44.33 7.14 4.98
CA ASP A 124 -45.35 8.12 5.35
C ASP A 124 -46.24 8.50 4.16
N ALA A 125 -45.66 8.62 2.95
CA ALA A 125 -46.40 8.92 1.73
C ALA A 125 -47.21 7.75 1.17
N GLY A 126 -46.87 6.51 1.55
CA GLY A 126 -47.61 5.30 1.20
C GLY A 126 -48.76 4.97 2.16
N ARG A 127 -49.06 5.87 3.11
CA ARG A 127 -50.10 5.73 4.13
C ARG A 127 -51.26 6.69 3.85
#